data_AF-A0A819V2G0-F1
#
_entry.id   AF-A0A819V2G0-F1
#
_cell.length_a   1.000
_cell.length_b   1.000
_cell.length_c   1.000
_cell.angle_alpha   90.00
_cell.angle_beta   90.00
_cell.angle_gamma   90.00
#
_symmetry.space_group_name_H-M   'P 1'
#
loop_
_entity.id
_entity.type
_entity.pdbx_description
1 polymer ?
#
loop_
_entity_poly.entity_id
_entity_poly.type
_entity_poly.pdbx_seq_one_letter_code
_entity_poly.pdbx_strand_id
1 'polypeptide(L)'
;FNTIIRTNSDPSRPIYLIGIASWGCISNVSQLDVHGSNVIYSKLKSDEKDETPLEPNHTHFIFIDDETKHKHGSAIKFRAQFERAILGEHFSLQTLTNNNQKKYKSIKSYTQSKQSDSMPVIVVVIEGCSDVIKKGLVYQSVVKDRIPVVLVEGTGGCCDLFAKCYHLYNEYKSKMESYAETKFVSLS
;
A
#
# COMPACT_ATOMS: atom_id res chain seq x y z
N PHE A 1 -12.46 13.15 -18.26
CA PHE A 1 -11.97 11.77 -18.04
C PHE A 1 -13.18 10.90 -17.73
N ASN A 2 -13.54 9.97 -18.63
CA ASN A 2 -14.53 8.94 -18.33
C ASN A 2 -13.81 7.81 -17.60
N THR A 3 -13.77 7.86 -16.28
CA THR A 3 -13.27 6.73 -15.48
C THR A 3 -14.31 5.61 -15.57
N ILE A 4 -14.05 4.62 -16.42
CA ILE A 4 -14.80 3.36 -16.40
C ILE A 4 -14.36 2.64 -15.12
N ILE A 5 -15.14 2.77 -14.05
CA ILE A 5 -15.02 1.86 -12.91
C ILE A 5 -15.51 0.51 -13.41
N ARG A 6 -14.58 -0.37 -13.80
CA ARG A 6 -14.93 -1.75 -14.13
C ARG A 6 -15.37 -2.43 -12.84
N THR A 7 -16.58 -2.93 -12.85
CA THR A 7 -17.04 -3.90 -11.86
C THR A 7 -16.47 -5.27 -12.20
N ASN A 8 -16.27 -6.14 -11.21
CA ASN A 8 -15.84 -7.53 -11.41
C ASN A 8 -16.98 -8.40 -11.99
N SER A 9 -17.82 -7.82 -12.85
CA SER A 9 -19.02 -8.43 -13.44
C SER A 9 -18.75 -9.10 -14.79
N ASP A 10 -17.60 -8.81 -15.40
CA ASP A 10 -17.15 -9.46 -16.63
C ASP A 10 -16.23 -10.65 -16.28
N PRO A 11 -16.73 -11.90 -16.32
CA PRO A 11 -15.92 -13.07 -15.98
C PRO A 11 -14.78 -13.32 -16.97
N SER A 12 -14.79 -12.69 -18.16
CA SER A 12 -13.69 -12.80 -19.12
C SER A 12 -12.49 -11.91 -18.76
N ARG A 13 -12.68 -10.94 -17.85
CA ARG A 13 -11.66 -9.97 -17.44
C ARG A 13 -11.72 -9.74 -15.93
N PRO A 14 -11.42 -10.76 -15.11
CA PRO A 14 -11.54 -10.66 -13.67
C PRO A 14 -10.63 -9.57 -13.10
N ILE A 15 -11.14 -8.86 -12.09
CA ILE A 15 -10.36 -7.91 -11.29
C ILE A 15 -9.92 -8.62 -10.01
N TYR A 16 -8.60 -8.72 -9.83
CA TYR A 16 -8.03 -9.31 -8.62
C TYR A 16 -7.76 -8.23 -7.58
N LEU A 17 -8.45 -8.35 -6.45
CA LEU A 17 -8.28 -7.49 -5.27
C LEU A 17 -7.72 -8.34 -4.13
N ILE A 18 -6.53 -7.99 -3.65
CA ILE A 18 -5.82 -8.70 -2.57
C ILE A 18 -5.85 -7.83 -1.32
N GLY A 19 -6.55 -8.28 -0.29
CA GLY A 19 -6.54 -7.63 1.03
C GLY A 19 -5.37 -8.13 1.86
N ILE A 20 -4.55 -7.23 2.39
CA ILE A 20 -3.44 -7.58 3.30
C ILE A 20 -3.83 -7.10 4.70
N ALA A 21 -3.97 -8.03 5.65
CA ALA A 21 -4.40 -7.72 7.01
C ALA A 21 -3.47 -8.36 8.06
N SER A 22 -3.31 -7.68 9.18
CA SER A 22 -2.61 -8.21 10.36
C SER A 22 -3.54 -9.18 11.10
N TRP A 23 -3.13 -10.43 11.31
CA TRP A 23 -3.97 -11.50 11.87
C TRP A 23 -4.61 -11.11 13.20
N GLY A 24 -3.83 -10.56 14.12
CA GLY A 24 -4.30 -10.11 15.44
C GLY A 24 -5.14 -8.84 15.46
N CYS A 25 -5.47 -8.24 14.31
CA CYS A 25 -6.34 -7.07 14.18
C CYS A 25 -7.63 -7.38 13.39
N ILE A 26 -7.89 -8.64 13.05
CA ILE A 26 -9.09 -9.02 12.30
C ILE A 26 -10.21 -9.33 13.29
N SER A 27 -11.36 -8.66 13.16
CA SER A 27 -12.53 -9.01 13.97
C SER A 27 -13.07 -10.39 13.58
N ASN A 28 -13.56 -11.16 14.56
CA ASN A 28 -14.05 -12.55 14.37
C ASN A 28 -13.02 -13.51 13.77
N VAL A 29 -11.72 -13.30 14.04
CA VAL A 29 -10.65 -14.16 13.50
C VAL A 29 -10.81 -15.64 13.88
N SER A 30 -11.51 -15.95 14.97
CA SER A 30 -11.83 -17.34 15.38
C SER A 30 -12.63 -18.12 14.34
N GLN A 31 -13.39 -17.45 13.45
CA GLN A 31 -14.08 -18.12 12.34
C GLN A 31 -13.13 -18.51 11.20
N LEU A 32 -11.95 -17.90 11.15
CA LEU A 32 -10.93 -18.14 10.13
C LEU A 32 -9.90 -19.19 10.58
N ASP A 33 -9.84 -19.49 11.88
CA ASP A 33 -8.92 -20.46 12.48
C ASP A 33 -9.44 -21.90 12.30
N VAL A 34 -9.53 -22.34 11.05
CA VAL A 34 -9.95 -23.70 10.68
C VAL A 34 -8.94 -24.30 9.72
N HIS A 35 -8.35 -25.43 10.09
CA HIS A 35 -7.37 -26.10 9.24
C HIS A 35 -8.04 -26.79 8.03
N GLY A 36 -7.54 -26.45 6.83
CA GLY A 36 -7.78 -27.22 5.60
C GLY A 36 -9.21 -27.24 5.06
N SER A 37 -10.08 -26.36 5.58
CA SER A 37 -11.51 -26.34 5.25
C SER A 37 -11.94 -24.96 4.78
N ASN A 38 -12.97 -24.91 3.92
CA ASN A 38 -13.63 -23.65 3.59
C ASN A 38 -14.34 -23.10 4.82
N VAL A 39 -14.19 -21.79 5.08
CA VAL A 39 -14.80 -21.10 6.21
C VAL A 39 -15.80 -20.06 5.72
N ILE A 40 -16.86 -19.87 6.50
CA ILE A 40 -17.79 -18.75 6.31
C ILE A 40 -17.42 -17.67 7.32
N TYR A 41 -16.98 -16.53 6.82
CA TYR A 41 -16.68 -15.36 7.63
C TYR A 41 -17.88 -14.41 7.68
N SER A 42 -18.29 -14.05 8.88
CA SER A 42 -19.34 -13.05 9.10
C SER A 42 -18.75 -11.72 9.50
N LYS A 43 -18.99 -10.68 8.68
CA LYS A 43 -18.62 -9.29 8.99
C LYS A 43 -19.45 -8.79 10.17
N LEU A 44 -18.91 -8.89 11.38
CA LEU A 44 -19.46 -8.23 12.56
C LEU A 44 -18.54 -7.07 12.95
N LYS A 45 -19.15 -5.97 13.38
CA LYS A 45 -18.41 -4.91 14.03
C LYS A 45 -17.89 -5.44 15.36
N SER A 46 -16.60 -5.25 15.60
CA SER A 46 -16.03 -5.43 16.92
C SER A 46 -16.31 -4.19 17.76
N ASP A 47 -16.54 -4.38 19.05
CA ASP A 47 -16.56 -3.28 20.03
C ASP A 47 -15.14 -2.85 20.41
N GLU A 48 -14.13 -3.62 20.00
CA GLU A 48 -12.72 -3.30 20.22
C GLU A 48 -12.19 -2.33 19.17
N LYS A 49 -11.57 -1.24 19.63
CA LYS A 49 -11.09 -0.15 18.77
C LYS A 49 -9.96 -0.55 17.81
N ASP A 50 -9.30 -1.67 18.09
CA ASP A 50 -8.10 -2.12 17.39
C ASP A 50 -8.35 -3.37 16.52
N GLU A 51 -9.62 -3.72 16.30
CA GLU A 51 -10.04 -4.76 15.37
C GLU A 51 -10.83 -4.18 14.20
N THR A 52 -10.58 -4.68 13.00
CA THR A 52 -11.28 -4.28 11.78
C THR A 52 -11.80 -5.51 11.05
N PRO A 53 -13.06 -5.54 10.60
CA PRO A 53 -13.57 -6.64 9.81
C PRO A 53 -12.94 -6.71 8.41
N LEU A 54 -12.94 -7.89 7.82
CA LEU A 54 -12.52 -8.07 6.42
C LEU A 54 -13.53 -7.43 5.44
N GLU A 55 -13.01 -6.89 4.33
CA GLU A 55 -13.86 -6.31 3.28
C GLU A 55 -14.28 -7.37 2.24
N PRO A 56 -15.59 -7.68 2.11
CA PRO A 56 -16.07 -8.81 1.31
C PRO A 56 -15.85 -8.66 -0.19
N ASN A 57 -15.51 -7.46 -0.67
CA ASN A 57 -15.23 -7.20 -2.08
C ASN A 57 -13.82 -7.62 -2.51
N HIS A 58 -12.94 -8.02 -1.59
CA HIS A 58 -11.65 -8.61 -1.97
C HIS A 58 -11.83 -10.02 -2.53
N THR A 59 -11.05 -10.35 -3.54
CA THR A 59 -11.02 -11.70 -4.13
C THR A 59 -10.10 -12.66 -3.38
N HIS A 60 -9.08 -12.12 -2.72
CA HIS A 60 -8.05 -12.87 -2.01
C HIS A 60 -7.63 -12.11 -0.75
N PHE A 61 -7.14 -12.83 0.25
CA PHE A 61 -6.55 -12.24 1.44
C PHE A 61 -5.17 -12.83 1.73
N ILE A 62 -4.29 -12.00 2.28
CA ILE A 62 -3.03 -12.40 2.89
C ILE A 62 -3.06 -11.95 4.34
N PHE A 63 -2.97 -12.90 5.28
CA PHE A 63 -2.92 -12.63 6.70
C PHE A 63 -1.48 -12.67 7.22
N ILE A 64 -1.08 -11.61 7.92
CA ILE A 64 0.25 -11.46 8.49
C ILE A 64 0.15 -11.69 9.99
N ASP A 65 0.64 -12.85 10.42
CA ASP A 65 0.76 -13.20 11.83
C ASP A 65 2.16 -12.85 12.35
N ASP A 66 2.21 -12.01 13.37
CA ASP A 66 3.42 -11.67 14.12
C ASP A 66 3.30 -12.04 15.61
N GLU A 67 2.35 -12.93 15.93
CA GLU A 67 2.02 -13.43 17.27
C GLU A 67 1.50 -12.35 18.24
N THR A 68 1.19 -11.15 17.74
CA THR A 68 0.63 -10.06 18.54
C THR A 68 -0.86 -9.87 18.30
N LYS A 69 -1.59 -9.42 19.34
CA LYS A 69 -2.98 -9.00 19.24
C LYS A 69 -3.08 -7.48 19.28
N HIS A 70 -4.01 -6.91 18.51
CA HIS A 70 -4.35 -5.48 18.47
C HIS A 70 -3.18 -4.55 18.09
N LYS A 71 -2.14 -5.09 17.46
CA LYS A 71 -0.96 -4.33 17.08
C LYS A 71 -0.93 -4.08 15.58
N HIS A 72 -1.05 -2.82 15.23
CA HIS A 72 -0.99 -2.38 13.86
C HIS A 72 0.44 -2.33 13.32
N GLY A 73 0.58 -2.58 12.01
CA GLY A 73 1.80 -2.27 11.24
C GLY A 73 2.54 -3.47 10.67
N SER A 74 2.24 -4.70 11.08
CA SER A 74 2.82 -5.89 10.44
C SER A 74 2.43 -6.00 8.95
N ALA A 75 1.16 -5.71 8.62
CA ALA A 75 0.68 -5.60 7.25
C ALA A 75 1.40 -4.50 6.43
N ILE A 76 1.68 -3.34 7.04
CA ILE A 76 2.38 -2.22 6.38
C ILE A 76 3.80 -2.63 5.99
N LYS A 77 4.52 -3.33 6.88
CA LYS A 77 5.88 -3.81 6.63
C LYS A 77 5.90 -4.88 5.54
N PHE A 78 4.96 -5.82 5.59
CA PHE A 78 4.84 -6.87 4.59
C PHE A 78 4.52 -6.29 3.21
N ARG A 79 3.56 -5.34 3.13
CA ARG A 79 3.17 -4.68 1.87
C ARG A 79 4.38 -4.08 1.15
N ALA A 80 5.24 -3.34 1.86
CA ALA A 80 6.45 -2.77 1.27
C ALA A 80 7.44 -3.84 0.76
N GLN A 81 7.55 -4.99 1.43
CA GLN A 81 8.38 -6.11 0.96
C GLN A 81 7.78 -6.80 -0.26
N PHE A 82 6.45 -6.93 -0.28
CA PHE A 82 5.69 -7.50 -1.38
C PHE A 82 5.79 -6.66 -2.65
N GLU A 83 5.64 -5.33 -2.52
CA GLU A 83 5.84 -4.36 -3.61
C GLU A 83 7.26 -4.48 -4.22
N ARG A 84 8.31 -4.55 -3.40
CA ARG A 84 9.69 -4.77 -3.88
C ARG A 84 9.88 -6.09 -4.61
N ALA A 85 9.30 -7.17 -4.09
CA ALA A 85 9.40 -8.48 -4.73
C ALA A 85 8.74 -8.48 -6.13
N ILE A 86 7.64 -7.75 -6.29
CA ILE A 86 6.98 -7.54 -7.58
C ILE A 86 7.87 -6.76 -8.56
N LEU A 87 8.54 -5.71 -8.08
CA LEU A 87 9.45 -4.89 -8.89
C LEU A 87 10.70 -5.66 -9.38
N GLY A 88 10.88 -6.90 -8.93
CA GLY A 88 11.99 -7.77 -9.31
C GLY A 88 13.14 -7.76 -8.33
N GLU A 89 13.03 -7.03 -7.22
CA GLU A 89 14.05 -7.05 -6.17
C GLU A 89 13.99 -8.37 -5.39
N HIS A 90 15.16 -8.97 -5.13
CA HIS A 90 15.23 -10.17 -4.31
C HIS A 90 14.86 -9.85 -2.86
N PHE A 91 13.85 -10.55 -2.33
CA PHE A 91 13.46 -10.42 -0.93
C PHE A 91 13.42 -11.78 -0.22
N SER A 92 13.70 -11.78 1.09
CA SER A 92 13.77 -12.97 1.94
C SER A 92 12.65 -12.98 2.96
N LEU A 93 11.65 -13.87 2.80
CA LEU A 93 10.63 -14.06 3.82
C LEU A 93 11.21 -14.85 5.00
N GLN A 94 10.97 -14.34 6.22
CA GLN A 94 11.19 -15.12 7.44
C GLN A 94 10.04 -16.10 7.60
N THR A 95 10.36 -17.38 7.66
CA THR A 95 9.41 -18.44 7.97
C THR A 95 9.82 -19.09 9.28
N LEU A 96 8.86 -19.25 10.19
CA LEU A 96 9.03 -20.11 11.35
C LEU A 96 8.95 -21.57 10.89
N THR A 97 9.86 -22.38 11.38
CA THR A 97 9.80 -23.84 11.24
C THR A 97 9.39 -24.43 12.58
N ASN A 98 8.80 -25.64 12.58
CA ASN A 98 8.25 -26.32 13.77
C ASN A 98 9.23 -26.46 14.96
N ASN A 99 10.51 -26.17 14.77
CA ASN A 99 11.55 -26.22 15.80
C ASN A 99 11.98 -24.83 16.32
N ASN A 100 11.16 -23.78 16.15
CA ASN A 100 11.48 -22.38 16.51
C ASN A 100 12.76 -21.82 15.87
N GLN A 101 13.26 -22.45 14.80
CA GLN A 101 14.41 -21.94 14.04
C GLN A 101 13.93 -20.96 12.97
N LYS A 102 14.47 -19.73 13.00
CA LYS A 102 14.21 -18.70 12.00
C LYS A 102 14.90 -19.11 10.69
N LYS A 103 14.13 -19.48 9.68
CA LYS A 103 14.63 -19.78 8.34
C LYS A 103 14.21 -18.67 7.38
N TYR A 104 15.18 -18.15 6.63
CA TYR A 104 14.93 -17.12 5.62
C TYR A 104 14.83 -17.79 4.25
N LYS A 105 13.68 -17.69 3.60
CA LYS A 105 13.46 -18.17 2.24
C LYS A 105 13.64 -17.00 1.27
N SER A 106 14.74 -17.02 0.51
CA SER A 106 14.91 -16.08 -0.61
C SER A 106 13.88 -16.44 -1.69
N ILE A 107 13.00 -15.49 -2.01
CA ILE A 107 12.07 -15.61 -3.12
C ILE A 107 12.77 -14.99 -4.33
N LYS A 108 13.04 -15.82 -5.35
CA LYS A 108 13.47 -15.32 -6.66
C LYS A 108 12.25 -14.70 -7.34
N SER A 109 12.42 -13.49 -7.89
CA SER A 109 11.40 -12.82 -8.68
C SER A 109 11.02 -13.69 -9.88
N TYR A 110 9.72 -13.79 -10.15
CA TYR A 110 9.17 -14.55 -11.29
C TYR A 110 9.67 -14.01 -12.65
N THR A 111 10.18 -12.76 -12.66
CA THR A 111 10.64 -12.02 -13.85
C THR A 111 12.04 -12.42 -14.35
N GLN A 112 12.70 -13.43 -13.76
CA GLN A 112 14.03 -13.88 -14.22
C GLN A 112 14.04 -14.66 -15.56
N SER A 113 12.92 -14.81 -16.26
CA SER A 113 12.94 -15.26 -17.65
C SER A 113 13.25 -14.08 -18.58
N LYS A 114 14.46 -14.11 -19.17
CA LYS A 114 14.94 -13.39 -20.37
C LYS A 114 14.11 -12.17 -20.78
N GLN A 115 14.64 -10.97 -20.47
CA GLN A 115 14.26 -9.71 -21.12
C GLN A 115 12.74 -9.42 -21.04
N SER A 116 12.16 -9.53 -19.83
CA SER A 116 10.80 -9.10 -19.56
C SER A 116 10.82 -7.76 -18.80
N ASP A 117 10.08 -6.78 -19.31
CA ASP A 117 9.86 -5.50 -18.64
C ASP A 117 9.32 -5.74 -17.22
N SER A 118 9.91 -5.07 -16.22
CA SER A 118 9.48 -5.15 -14.83
C SER A 118 8.01 -4.76 -14.70
N MET A 119 7.25 -5.44 -13.83
CA MET A 119 5.84 -5.10 -13.59
C MET A 119 5.76 -3.73 -12.90
N PRO A 120 5.11 -2.71 -13.52
CA PRO A 120 5.03 -1.40 -12.91
C PRO A 120 4.14 -1.44 -11.67
N VAL A 121 4.63 -0.82 -10.59
CA VAL A 121 3.88 -0.65 -9.33
C VAL A 121 3.65 0.85 -9.12
N ILE A 122 2.43 1.20 -8.75
CA ILE A 122 2.06 2.56 -8.32
C ILE A 122 1.29 2.47 -7.00
N VAL A 123 1.39 3.52 -6.18
CA VAL A 123 0.62 3.66 -4.93
C VAL A 123 -0.35 4.81 -5.10
N VAL A 124 -1.62 4.58 -4.78
CA VAL A 124 -2.65 5.63 -4.75
C VAL A 124 -3.07 5.84 -3.31
N VAL A 125 -3.07 7.10 -2.85
CA VAL A 125 -3.51 7.48 -1.52
C VAL A 125 -4.76 8.34 -1.64
N ILE A 126 -5.81 7.93 -0.93
CA ILE A 126 -7.07 8.64 -0.77
C ILE A 126 -7.16 9.06 0.69
N GLU A 127 -7.47 10.33 0.93
CA GLU A 127 -7.52 11.02 2.23
C GLU A 127 -6.18 10.95 2.99
N GLY A 128 -5.85 9.79 3.54
CA GLY A 128 -4.61 9.50 4.25
C GLY A 128 -4.50 10.20 5.60
N CYS A 129 -3.89 9.53 6.56
CA CYS A 129 -3.58 10.10 7.88
C CYS A 129 -2.06 10.32 8.04
N SER A 130 -1.67 10.92 9.16
CA SER A 130 -0.26 11.21 9.44
C SER A 130 0.62 9.95 9.41
N ASP A 131 0.07 8.79 9.77
CA ASP A 131 0.77 7.50 9.73
C ASP A 131 1.04 7.00 8.31
N VAL A 132 0.15 7.30 7.35
CA VAL A 132 0.35 7.00 5.93
C VAL A 132 1.59 7.74 5.38
N ILE A 133 1.83 8.94 5.88
CA ILE A 133 2.96 9.78 5.48
C ILE A 133 4.23 9.42 6.25
N LYS A 134 4.15 9.37 7.59
CA LYS A 134 5.31 9.29 8.50
C LYS A 134 5.76 7.87 8.80
N LYS A 135 4.84 6.90 8.89
CA LYS A 135 5.17 5.52 9.35
C LYS A 135 5.48 4.54 8.24
N GLY A 136 5.44 4.97 6.98
CA GLY A 136 6.07 4.17 5.95
C GLY A 136 5.49 4.36 4.58
N LEU A 137 4.17 4.37 4.35
CA LEU A 137 3.65 4.20 2.98
C LEU A 137 4.26 5.18 1.98
N VAL A 138 4.03 6.49 2.13
CA VAL A 138 4.52 7.46 1.14
C VAL A 138 6.04 7.57 1.15
N TYR A 139 6.64 7.73 2.33
CA TYR A 139 8.10 7.89 2.45
C TYR A 139 8.87 6.66 1.94
N GLN A 140 8.47 5.45 2.33
CA GLN A 140 9.09 4.20 1.91
C GLN A 140 8.95 4.01 0.40
N SER A 141 7.74 4.18 -0.14
CA SER A 141 7.48 4.03 -1.58
C SER A 141 8.28 5.03 -2.41
N VAL A 142 8.26 6.33 -2.09
CA VAL A 142 8.96 7.35 -2.89
C VAL A 142 10.47 7.32 -2.68
N VAL A 143 10.94 7.31 -1.42
CA VAL A 143 12.35 7.56 -1.10
C VAL A 143 13.19 6.29 -1.22
N LYS A 144 12.66 5.15 -0.77
CA LYS A 144 13.44 3.90 -0.73
C LYS A 144 13.18 3.02 -1.94
N ASP A 145 11.91 2.76 -2.24
CA ASP A 145 11.53 1.75 -3.22
C ASP A 145 11.31 2.34 -4.64
N ARG A 146 11.42 3.68 -4.79
CA ARG A 146 11.26 4.41 -6.07
C ARG A 146 9.92 4.15 -6.77
N ILE A 147 8.88 3.85 -6.00
CA ILE A 147 7.51 3.63 -6.46
C ILE A 147 6.79 4.99 -6.57
N PRO A 148 6.23 5.34 -7.73
CA PRO A 148 5.41 6.53 -7.88
C PRO A 148 4.19 6.50 -6.95
N VAL A 149 3.96 7.61 -6.24
CA VAL A 149 2.79 7.81 -5.38
C VAL A 149 1.88 8.88 -5.99
N VAL A 150 0.60 8.54 -6.14
CA VAL A 150 -0.47 9.46 -6.55
C VAL A 150 -1.28 9.84 -5.31
N LEU A 151 -1.28 11.12 -4.97
CA LEU A 151 -2.14 11.68 -3.93
C LEU A 151 -3.39 12.28 -4.61
N VAL A 152 -4.58 11.96 -4.09
CA VAL A 152 -5.84 12.43 -4.69
C VAL A 152 -6.34 13.67 -3.95
N GLU A 153 -6.21 14.84 -4.57
CA GLU A 153 -6.76 16.09 -4.06
C GLU A 153 -8.30 16.06 -4.00
N GLY A 154 -8.87 16.74 -3.01
CA GLY A 154 -10.31 16.83 -2.74
C GLY A 154 -10.84 15.66 -1.90
N THR A 155 -9.96 14.77 -1.42
CA THR A 155 -10.35 13.60 -0.61
C THR A 155 -10.22 13.83 0.89
N GLY A 156 -9.71 14.99 1.31
CA GLY A 156 -9.49 15.33 2.72
C GLY A 156 -8.14 14.85 3.26
N GLY A 157 -8.03 14.84 4.59
CA GLY A 157 -6.90 14.28 5.33
C GLY A 157 -5.54 14.89 4.96
N CYS A 158 -4.52 14.03 4.89
CA CYS A 158 -3.19 14.43 4.48
C CYS A 158 -3.09 14.74 2.98
N CYS A 159 -3.89 14.12 2.12
CA CYS A 159 -3.83 14.36 0.67
C CYS A 159 -4.10 15.83 0.32
N ASP A 160 -5.12 16.44 0.92
CA ASP A 160 -5.44 17.85 0.67
C ASP A 160 -4.41 18.80 1.27
N LEU A 161 -3.79 18.43 2.40
CA LEU A 161 -2.67 19.17 2.94
C LEU A 161 -1.48 19.19 1.97
N PHE A 162 -1.13 18.02 1.40
CA PHE A 162 -0.07 17.93 0.41
C PHE A 162 -0.41 18.67 -0.88
N ALA A 163 -1.64 18.56 -1.37
CA ALA A 163 -2.09 19.29 -2.54
C ALA A 163 -1.98 20.81 -2.34
N LYS A 164 -2.44 21.32 -1.18
CA LYS A 164 -2.31 22.74 -0.83
C LYS A 164 -0.85 23.19 -0.78
N CYS A 165 0.03 22.40 -0.15
CA CYS A 165 1.46 22.69 -0.12
C CYS A 165 2.08 22.72 -1.53
N TYR A 166 1.67 21.79 -2.41
CA TYR A 166 2.13 21.72 -3.79
C TYR A 166 1.69 22.94 -4.60
N HIS A 167 0.43 23.35 -4.49
CA HIS A 167 -0.10 24.55 -5.15
C HIS A 167 0.61 25.82 -4.68
N LEU A 168 0.78 25.99 -3.37
CA LEU A 168 1.53 27.12 -2.81
C LEU A 168 2.98 27.13 -3.29
N TYR A 169 3.66 25.99 -3.28
CA TYR A 169 5.03 25.89 -3.77
C TYR A 169 5.15 26.34 -5.23
N ASN A 170 4.24 25.89 -6.09
CA ASN A 170 4.25 26.28 -7.50
C ASN A 170 3.93 27.77 -7.69
N GLU A 171 2.97 28.32 -6.94
CA GLU A 171 2.67 29.75 -6.97
C GLU A 171 3.91 30.59 -6.57
N TYR A 172 4.59 30.20 -5.48
CA TYR A 172 5.82 30.87 -5.05
C TYR A 172 6.96 30.71 -6.06
N LYS A 173 7.14 29.52 -6.63
CA LYS A 173 8.16 29.24 -7.63
C LYS A 173 7.99 30.13 -8.87
N SER A 174 6.77 30.20 -9.42
CA SER A 174 6.47 31.06 -10.57
C SER A 174 6.70 32.54 -10.28
N LYS A 175 6.38 33.00 -9.07
CA LYS A 175 6.71 34.37 -8.64
C LYS A 175 8.22 34.60 -8.61
N MET A 176 9.00 33.69 -8.03
CA MET A 176 10.46 33.83 -7.95
C MET A 176 11.12 33.85 -9.35
N GLU A 177 10.66 33.00 -10.26
CA GLU A 177 11.14 32.98 -11.66
C GLU A 177 10.84 34.31 -12.36
N SER A 178 9.64 34.87 -12.19
CA SER A 178 9.28 36.19 -12.74
C SER A 178 10.13 37.35 -12.18
N TYR A 179 10.47 37.30 -10.88
CA TYR A 179 11.35 38.30 -10.27
C TYR A 179 12.78 38.20 -10.80
N ALA A 180 13.28 36.99 -11.04
CA ALA A 180 14.61 36.77 -11.61
C ALA A 180 14.68 37.34 -13.04
N GLU A 181 13.70 37.05 -13.89
CA GLU A 181 13.61 37.57 -15.26
C GLU A 181 13.53 39.11 -15.29
N THR A 182 12.70 39.70 -14.44
CA THR A 182 12.57 41.17 -14.36
C THR A 182 13.90 41.83 -13.97
N LYS A 183 14.65 41.21 -13.06
CA LYS A 183 15.97 41.71 -12.62
C LYS A 183 17.00 41.62 -13.75
N PHE A 184 16.98 40.56 -14.55
CA PHE A 184 17.84 40.41 -15.72
C PHE A 184 17.54 41.46 -16.80
N VAL A 185 16.26 41.72 -17.09
CA VAL A 185 15.86 42.76 -18.06
C VAL A 185 16.23 44.18 -17.58
N SER A 186 16.21 44.42 -16.26
CA SER A 186 16.60 45.73 -15.69
C SER A 186 18.11 45.99 -15.64
N LEU A 187 18.94 44.99 -15.94
CA LEU A 187 20.41 45.07 -15.91
C LEU A 187 21.04 45.09 -17.32
N SER A 188 20.24 45.00 -18.38
CA SER A 188 20.63 45.10 -19.80
C SER A 188 20.27 46.45 -20.39
#